data_AF-A0A167C367-F1
#
_entry.id   AF-A0A167C367-F1
#
_cell.length_a   1.000
_cell.length_b   1.000
_cell.length_c   1.000
_cell.angle_alpha   90.00
_cell.angle_beta   90.00
_cell.angle_gamma   90.00
#
_symmetry.space_group_name_H-M   'P 1'
#
loop_
_entity.id
_entity.type
_entity.pdbx_description
1 polymer ?
#
loop_
_entity_poly.entity_id
_entity_poly.type
_entity_poly.pdbx_seq_one_letter_code
_entity_poly.pdbx_strand_id
1 'polypeptide(L)'
;MMLYLRYQVEEYAFKKWGSPEGLDKEYERREAAKKQRKEKKFLDKLKDMRKKTRAEAITRHADERHEHEWSAPMDGLQGMVSRRCKVCGMTTEEIVF
;
A
#
# COMPACT_ATOMS: atom_id res chain seq x y z
N MET A 1 -11.13 -13.14 -40.62
CA MET A 1 -9.88 -13.76 -40.12
C MET A 1 -8.97 -14.00 -41.32
N MET A 2 -7.76 -13.45 -41.33
CA MET A 2 -6.82 -13.67 -42.44
C MET A 2 -6.01 -14.94 -42.14
N LEU A 3 -5.93 -15.85 -43.12
CA LEU A 3 -5.19 -17.09 -43.02
C LEU A 3 -3.91 -16.99 -43.86
N TYR A 4 -2.80 -17.45 -43.32
CA TYR A 4 -1.50 -17.41 -43.97
C TYR A 4 -0.87 -18.79 -44.00
N LEU A 5 -0.06 -19.05 -45.02
CA LEU A 5 0.71 -20.29 -45.12
C LEU A 5 1.92 -20.23 -44.19
N ARG A 6 2.07 -21.24 -43.32
CA ARG A 6 3.12 -21.27 -42.28
C ARG A 6 4.53 -21.02 -42.83
N TYR A 7 4.89 -21.73 -43.90
CA TYR A 7 6.21 -21.61 -44.54
C TYR A 7 6.53 -20.17 -44.97
N GLN A 8 5.58 -19.45 -45.57
CA GLN A 8 5.78 -18.06 -46.02
C GLN A 8 5.99 -17.12 -44.83
N VAL A 9 5.30 -17.37 -43.72
CA VAL A 9 5.44 -16.56 -42.49
C VAL A 9 6.78 -16.82 -41.82
N GLU A 10 7.23 -18.07 -41.76
CA GLU A 10 8.54 -18.45 -41.20
C GLU A 10 9.70 -17.86 -42.01
N GLU A 11 9.65 -17.96 -43.34
CA GLU A 11 10.65 -17.35 -44.22
C GLU A 11 10.75 -15.83 -44.00
N TYR A 12 9.60 -15.15 -43.95
CA TYR A 12 9.55 -13.73 -43.63
C TYR A 12 10.08 -13.42 -42.23
N ALA A 13 9.74 -14.24 -41.23
CA ALA A 13 10.18 -14.08 -39.86
C ALA A 13 11.71 -14.23 -39.73
N PHE A 14 12.30 -15.24 -40.38
CA PHE A 14 13.75 -15.42 -40.38
C PHE A 14 14.46 -14.27 -41.09
N LYS A 15 13.91 -13.76 -42.20
CA LYS A 15 14.44 -12.55 -42.85
C LYS A 15 14.38 -11.32 -41.94
N LYS A 16 13.31 -11.19 -41.14
CA LYS A 16 13.12 -10.07 -40.20
C LYS A 16 14.04 -10.16 -38.98
N TRP A 17 14.22 -11.35 -38.43
CA TRP A 17 14.95 -11.58 -37.17
C TRP A 17 16.36 -12.15 -37.39
N GLY A 18 16.79 -12.27 -38.65
CA GLY A 18 18.14 -12.69 -39.06
C GLY A 18 18.33 -14.21 -39.10
N SER A 19 17.76 -14.94 -38.15
CA SER A 19 17.85 -16.40 -38.08
C SER A 19 16.76 -16.97 -37.17
N PRO A 20 16.55 -18.31 -37.16
CA PRO A 20 15.70 -18.96 -36.16
C PRO A 20 16.13 -18.63 -34.72
N GLU A 21 17.44 -18.62 -34.46
CA GLU A 21 18.01 -18.27 -33.15
C GLU A 21 17.73 -16.80 -32.77
N GLY A 22 17.71 -15.89 -33.75
CA GLY A 22 17.34 -14.50 -33.54
C GLY A 22 15.86 -14.33 -33.17
N LEU A 23 14.99 -15.14 -33.78
CA LEU A 23 13.57 -15.19 -33.44
C LEU A 23 13.36 -15.73 -32.01
N ASP A 24 14.07 -16.79 -31.63
CA ASP A 24 14.00 -17.37 -30.28
C ASP A 24 14.47 -16.37 -29.21
N LYS A 25 15.59 -15.67 -29.43
CA LYS A 25 16.06 -14.60 -28.52
C LYS A 25 15.02 -13.48 -28.35
N GLU A 26 14.38 -13.06 -29.44
CA GLU A 26 13.33 -12.04 -29.37
C GLU A 26 12.09 -12.56 -28.62
N TYR A 27 11.74 -13.84 -28.80
CA TYR A 27 10.64 -14.48 -28.08
C TYR A 27 10.91 -14.52 -26.56
N GLU A 28 12.10 -14.97 -26.16
CA GLU A 28 12.54 -15.01 -24.76
C GLU A 28 12.52 -13.62 -24.12
N ARG A 29 13.04 -12.61 -24.83
CA ARG A 29 13.00 -11.21 -24.38
C ARG A 29 11.57 -10.75 -24.10
N ARG A 30 10.64 -11.08 -24.99
CA ARG A 30 9.22 -10.70 -24.85
C ARG A 30 8.55 -11.42 -23.69
N GLU A 31 8.78 -12.72 -23.52
CA GLU A 31 8.19 -13.48 -22.42
C GLU A 31 8.78 -13.03 -21.06
N ALA A 32 10.08 -12.74 -20.99
CA ALA A 32 10.69 -12.14 -19.81
C ALA A 32 10.07 -10.78 -19.47
N ALA A 33 9.94 -9.88 -20.45
CA ALA A 33 9.31 -8.56 -20.24
C ALA A 33 7.83 -8.66 -19.84
N LYS A 34 7.10 -9.65 -20.37
CA LYS A 34 5.70 -9.93 -20.00
C LYS A 34 5.62 -10.45 -18.56
N LYS A 35 6.52 -11.32 -18.13
CA LYS A 35 6.63 -11.79 -16.75
C LYS A 35 6.89 -10.63 -15.78
N GLN A 36 7.90 -9.80 -16.07
CA GLN A 36 8.24 -8.62 -15.28
C GLN A 36 7.07 -7.63 -15.16
N ARG A 37 6.35 -7.36 -16.25
CA ARG A 37 5.16 -6.48 -16.23
C ARG A 37 4.05 -7.03 -15.35
N LYS A 38 3.79 -8.34 -15.40
CA LYS A 38 2.78 -8.99 -14.54
C LYS A 38 3.17 -8.90 -13.07
N GLU A 39 4.43 -9.19 -12.75
CA GLU A 39 4.96 -9.12 -11.39
C GLU A 39 4.92 -7.70 -10.83
N LYS A 40 5.38 -6.71 -11.59
CA LYS A 40 5.28 -5.30 -11.21
C LYS A 40 3.83 -4.89 -10.93
N LYS A 41 2.90 -5.23 -11.83
CA LYS A 41 1.47 -4.92 -11.66
C LYS A 41 0.89 -5.59 -10.40
N PHE A 42 1.35 -6.79 -10.07
CA PHE A 42 0.94 -7.49 -8.86
C PHE A 42 1.46 -6.80 -7.59
N LEU A 43 2.75 -6.45 -7.57
CA LEU A 43 3.38 -5.73 -6.46
C LEU A 43 2.76 -4.34 -6.25
N ASP A 44 2.48 -3.61 -7.32
CA ASP A 44 1.83 -2.29 -7.26
C ASP A 44 0.43 -2.40 -6.67
N LYS A 45 -0.35 -3.43 -7.07
CA LYS A 45 -1.67 -3.70 -6.49
C LYS A 45 -1.59 -4.09 -5.01
N LEU A 46 -0.61 -4.89 -4.60
CA LEU A 46 -0.40 -5.23 -3.20
C LEU A 46 -0.06 -4.00 -2.36
N LYS A 47 0.78 -3.10 -2.89
CA LYS A 47 1.14 -1.84 -2.22
C LYS A 47 -0.08 -0.93 -2.06
N ASP A 48 -0.89 -0.79 -3.11
CA ASP A 48 -2.13 -0.01 -3.06
C ASP A 48 -3.13 -0.59 -2.03
N MET A 49 -3.31 -1.91 -2.03
CA MET A 49 -4.16 -2.60 -1.06
C MET A 49 -3.70 -2.34 0.37
N ARG A 50 -2.40 -2.52 0.67
CA ARG A 50 -1.85 -2.24 2.00
C ARG A 50 -2.04 -0.78 2.41
N LYS A 51 -1.87 0.17 1.47
CA LYS A 51 -2.09 1.59 1.74
C LYS A 51 -3.54 1.88 2.12
N LYS A 52 -4.50 1.29 1.40
CA LYS A 52 -5.94 1.40 1.71
C LYS A 52 -6.27 0.81 3.07
N THR A 53 -5.86 -0.42 3.35
CA THR A 53 -6.08 -1.06 4.65
C THR A 53 -5.46 -0.27 5.81
N ARG A 54 -4.25 0.28 5.62
CA ARG A 54 -3.62 1.13 6.64
C ARG A 54 -4.37 2.44 6.84
N ALA A 55 -4.82 3.08 5.76
CA ALA A 55 -5.63 4.30 5.86
C ALA A 55 -6.94 4.02 6.60
N GLU A 56 -7.63 2.93 6.25
CA GLU A 56 -8.86 2.48 6.92
C GLU A 56 -8.65 2.22 8.41
N ALA A 57 -7.56 1.54 8.78
CA ALA A 57 -7.21 1.29 10.18
C ALA A 57 -6.96 2.60 10.94
N ILE A 58 -6.21 3.54 10.36
CA ILE A 58 -5.96 4.86 10.96
C ILE A 58 -7.27 5.63 11.15
N THR A 59 -8.16 5.64 10.15
CA THR A 59 -9.47 6.32 10.29
C THR A 59 -10.35 5.67 11.35
N ARG A 60 -10.38 4.33 11.43
CA ARG A 60 -11.14 3.65 12.50
C ARG A 60 -10.60 4.00 13.88
N HIS A 61 -9.29 3.96 14.07
CA HIS A 61 -8.67 4.35 15.34
C HIS A 61 -8.76 5.85 15.63
N ALA A 62 -8.91 6.68 14.60
CA ALA A 62 -9.15 8.11 14.76
C ALA A 62 -10.52 8.40 15.36
N ASP A 63 -11.55 7.64 14.98
CA ASP A 63 -12.90 7.72 15.55
C ASP A 63 -12.96 7.18 16.99
N GLU A 64 -12.02 6.30 17.36
CA GLU A 64 -11.83 5.83 18.74
C GLU A 64 -11.07 6.83 19.63
N ARG A 65 -10.68 8.01 19.11
CA ARG A 65 -9.99 9.03 19.91
C ARG A 65 -10.96 9.63 20.93
N HIS A 66 -10.74 9.26 22.17
CA HIS A 66 -11.48 9.79 23.31
C HIS A 66 -11.08 11.25 23.59
N GLU A 67 -11.99 12.20 23.38
CA GLU A 67 -11.86 13.57 23.89
C GLU A 67 -12.13 13.59 25.39
N HIS A 68 -11.14 14.04 26.17
CA HIS A 68 -11.26 14.09 27.62
C HIS A 68 -12.05 15.33 28.09
N GLU A 69 -13.23 15.12 28.64
CA GLU A 69 -13.94 16.15 29.41
C GLU A 69 -13.46 16.12 30.88
N TRP A 70 -12.69 17.12 31.28
CA TRP A 70 -12.10 17.20 32.62
C TRP A 70 -13.10 17.69 33.67
N SER A 71 -13.03 17.12 34.87
CA SER A 71 -13.73 17.60 36.05
C SER A 71 -13.14 18.92 36.56
N ALA A 72 -13.87 19.57 37.47
CA ALA A 72 -13.31 20.66 38.26
C ALA A 72 -12.00 20.22 38.94
N PRO A 73 -11.05 21.15 39.10
CA PRO A 73 -9.79 20.89 39.79
C PRO A 73 -10.05 20.43 41.23
N MET A 74 -9.39 19.33 41.62
CA MET A 74 -9.37 18.83 42.99
C MET A 74 -8.02 19.18 43.61
N ASP A 75 -8.05 19.72 44.84
CA ASP A 75 -6.86 20.14 45.56
C ASP A 75 -5.98 18.92 45.87
N GLY A 76 -4.77 18.91 45.30
CA GLY A 76 -3.71 17.99 45.64
C GLY A 76 -2.79 18.56 46.72
N LEU A 77 -1.81 17.76 47.15
CA LEU A 77 -0.79 18.24 48.07
C LEU A 77 0.14 19.24 47.39
N GLN A 78 0.44 20.34 48.09
CA GLN A 78 1.61 21.19 47.80
C GLN A 78 1.60 21.89 46.41
N GLY A 79 0.48 22.52 46.04
CA GLY A 79 0.36 23.31 44.80
C GLY A 79 0.08 22.48 43.53
N MET A 80 -0.11 21.16 43.69
CA MET A 80 -0.59 20.29 42.62
C MET A 80 -2.12 20.29 42.55
N VAL A 81 -2.64 20.39 41.34
CA VAL A 81 -4.07 20.30 41.04
C VAL A 81 -4.33 19.02 40.25
N SER A 82 -5.19 18.16 40.79
CA SER A 82 -5.59 16.92 40.11
C SER A 82 -6.89 17.13 39.34
N ARG A 83 -6.97 16.63 38.11
CA ARG A 83 -8.20 16.63 37.30
C ARG A 83 -8.50 15.22 36.83
N ARG A 84 -9.77 14.80 36.90
CA ARG A 84 -10.22 13.50 36.40
C ARG A 84 -11.11 13.70 35.18
N CYS A 85 -10.89 12.92 34.14
CA CYS A 85 -11.79 12.86 33.00
C CYS A 85 -13.10 12.16 33.41
N LYS A 86 -14.25 12.80 33.16
CA LYS A 86 -15.57 12.29 33.56
C LYS A 86 -15.99 11.03 32.79
N VAL A 87 -15.45 10.83 31.60
CA VAL A 87 -15.93 9.82 30.66
C VAL A 87 -15.08 8.55 30.71
N CYS A 88 -13.74 8.66 30.80
CA CYS A 88 -12.84 7.50 30.85
C CYS A 88 -12.14 7.29 32.19
N GLY A 89 -12.30 8.20 33.15
CA GLY A 89 -11.70 8.08 34.49
C GLY A 89 -10.19 8.34 34.56
N MET A 90 -9.54 8.73 33.46
CA MET A 90 -8.12 9.13 33.46
C MET A 90 -7.90 10.31 34.41
N THR A 91 -6.81 10.29 35.19
CA THR A 91 -6.48 11.35 36.15
C THR A 91 -5.13 11.97 35.77
N THR A 92 -5.07 13.30 35.78
CA THR A 92 -3.88 14.09 35.44
C THR A 92 -3.55 15.03 36.60
N GLU A 93 -2.27 15.20 36.90
CA GLU A 93 -1.78 16.10 37.94
C GLU A 93 -0.99 17.23 37.26
N GLU A 94 -1.38 18.48 37.51
CA GLU A 94 -0.74 19.67 36.97
C GLU A 94 -0.18 20.51 38.14
N ILE A 95 1.03 21.06 37.98
CA ILE A 95 1.61 22.02 38.93
C ILE A 95 1.11 23.41 38.53
N VAL A 96 0.39 24.09 39.43
CA VAL A 96 -0.01 25.47 39.22
C VAL A 96 1.01 26.36 39.92
N PHE A 97 1.73 27.17 39.13
CA PHE A 97 2.70 28.16 39.61
C PHE A 97 2.01 29.46 40.02
#